data_AF-A0A382C3E4-F1
#
_entry.id   AF-A0A382C3E4-F1
#
_cell.length_a   1.000
_cell.length_b   1.000
_cell.length_c   1.000
_cell.angle_alpha   90.00
_cell.angle_beta   90.00
_cell.angle_gamma   90.00
#
_symmetry.space_group_name_H-M   'P 1'
#
loop_
_entity.id
_entity.type
_entity.pdbx_description
1 polymer ?
#
loop_
_entity_poly.entity_id
_entity_poly.type
_entity_poly.pdbx_seq_one_letter_code
_entity_poly.pdbx_strand_id
1 'polypeptide(L)' 'MANGILKVEGHSNLIRDVRTNAIVRTSNEYAVYMKRIRQREENADQLRGMCSEINNLKKELREIKDLIKKVIK' A
#
# COMPACT_ATOMS: atom_id res chain seq x y z
N MET A 1 -6.05 -13.53 -39.56
CA MET A 1 -6.85 -14.17 -38.50
C MET A 1 -7.14 -13.11 -37.46
N ALA A 2 -8.42 -12.80 -37.22
CA ALA A 2 -8.78 -11.75 -36.27
C ALA A 2 -8.29 -12.15 -34.87
N ASN A 3 -7.40 -11.34 -34.28
CA ASN A 3 -6.97 -11.46 -32.89
C ASN A 3 -8.24 -11.62 -32.04
N GLY A 4 -8.41 -12.77 -31.38
CA GLY A 4 -9.68 -13.27 -30.83
C GLY A 4 -10.25 -12.48 -29.66
N ILE A 5 -10.45 -11.17 -29.85
CA ILE A 5 -10.96 -10.22 -28.88
C ILE A 5 -12.13 -9.49 -29.55
N LEU A 6 -13.33 -9.62 -28.99
CA LEU A 6 -14.53 -8.92 -29.41
C LEU A 6 -14.98 -7.92 -28.35
N LYS A 7 -15.46 -6.75 -28.76
CA LYS A 7 -16.08 -5.82 -27.80
C LYS A 7 -17.45 -6.35 -27.39
N VAL A 8 -17.79 -6.18 -26.11
CA VAL A 8 -19.14 -6.50 -25.61
C VAL A 8 -20.08 -5.33 -25.94
N GLU A 9 -21.23 -5.63 -26.52
CA GLU A 9 -22.22 -4.61 -26.88
C GLU A 9 -22.71 -3.86 -25.63
N GLY A 10 -22.85 -2.54 -25.73
CA GLY A 10 -23.25 -1.68 -24.61
C GLY A 10 -22.19 -1.46 -23.52
N HIS A 11 -21.00 -2.08 -23.62
CA HIS A 11 -19.96 -2.00 -22.59
C HIS A 11 -18.58 -1.67 -23.17
N SER A 12 -18.15 -0.41 -23.06
CA SER A 12 -16.86 0.06 -23.60
C SER A 12 -15.63 -0.56 -22.94
N ASN A 13 -15.76 -0.98 -21.67
CA ASN A 13 -14.64 -1.44 -20.84
C ASN A 13 -14.55 -2.97 -20.77
N LEU A 14 -15.39 -3.69 -21.50
CA LEU A 14 -15.44 -5.14 -21.51
C LEU A 14 -15.07 -5.69 -22.90
N ILE A 15 -14.23 -6.71 -22.89
CA ILE A 15 -13.87 -7.47 -24.07
C ILE A 15 -14.19 -8.95 -23.82
N ARG A 16 -14.60 -9.65 -24.88
CA ARG A 16 -14.80 -11.09 -24.90
C ARG A 16 -13.65 -11.75 -25.63
N ASP A 17 -12.98 -12.68 -24.98
CA ASP A 17 -12.05 -13.58 -25.65
C ASP A 17 -12.84 -14.66 -26.39
N VAL A 18 -12.65 -14.73 -27.70
CA VAL A 18 -13.37 -15.65 -28.61
C VAL A 18 -12.93 -17.10 -28.40
N ARG A 19 -11.71 -17.33 -27.88
CA ARG A 19 -11.18 -18.69 -27.66
C ARG A 19 -11.72 -19.31 -26.38
N THR A 20 -11.79 -18.52 -25.31
CA THR A 20 -12.16 -18.98 -23.97
C THR A 20 -13.59 -18.61 -23.59
N ASN A 21 -14.25 -17.75 -24.37
CA ASN A 21 -15.52 -17.09 -24.04
C ASN A 21 -15.47 -16.24 -22.75
N ALA A 22 -14.29 -15.95 -22.21
CA ALA A 22 -14.13 -15.12 -21.02
C ALA A 22 -14.49 -13.66 -21.31
N ILE A 23 -15.20 -13.01 -20.39
CA ILE A 23 -15.42 -11.56 -20.40
C ILE A 23 -14.37 -10.92 -19.49
N VAL A 24 -13.49 -10.13 -20.08
CA VAL A 24 -12.37 -9.47 -19.41
C VAL A 24 -12.62 -7.98 -19.35
N ARG A 25 -12.45 -7.42 -18.15
CA ARG A 25 -12.43 -5.97 -17.95
C ARG A 25 -11.10 -5.40 -18.44
N THR A 26 -11.16 -4.41 -19.32
CA THR A 26 -9.97 -3.74 -19.89
C THR A 26 -9.44 -2.63 -18.98
N SER A 27 -10.31 -2.12 -18.11
CA SER A 27 -10.01 -1.01 -17.21
C SER A 27 -9.34 -1.50 -15.91
N ASN A 28 -8.51 -0.63 -15.33
CA ASN A 28 -7.61 -0.96 -14.22
C ASN A 28 -8.17 -0.61 -12.83
N GLU A 29 -9.48 -0.46 -12.65
CA GLU A 29 -10.05 0.08 -11.40
C GLU A 29 -9.71 -0.79 -10.18
N TYR A 30 -9.73 -2.11 -10.36
CA TYR A 30 -9.34 -3.03 -9.29
C TYR A 30 -7.87 -2.90 -8.91
N ALA A 31 -6.97 -2.79 -9.89
CA ALA A 31 -5.54 -2.59 -9.63
C ALA A 31 -5.28 -1.26 -8.91
N VAL A 32 -5.97 -0.18 -9.31
CA VAL A 32 -5.91 1.13 -8.64
C VAL A 32 -6.44 1.05 -7.20
N TYR A 33 -7.55 0.35 -6.99
CA TYR A 33 -8.12 0.11 -5.67
C TYR A 33 -7.14 -0.65 -4.77
N MET A 34 -6.58 -1.76 -5.25
CA MET A 34 -5.60 -2.56 -4.49
C MET A 34 -4.34 -1.75 -4.18
N LYS A 35 -3.87 -0.91 -5.11
CA LYS A 35 -2.75 0.00 -4.85
C LYS A 35 -3.05 0.96 -3.69
N ARG A 36 -4.27 1.51 -3.63
CA ARG A 36 -4.68 2.39 -2.52
C ARG A 36 -4.74 1.67 -1.18
N ILE A 37 -5.19 0.41 -1.15
CA ILE A 37 -5.20 -0.39 0.08
C ILE A 37 -3.78 -0.60 0.58
N ARG A 38 -2.91 -1.13 -0.28
CA ARG A 38 -1.51 -1.39 0.09
C ARG A 38 -0.81 -0.13 0.58
N GLN A 39 -1.02 0.99 -0.10
CA GLN A 39 -0.43 2.25 0.31
C GLN A 39 -0.95 2.74 1.68
N ARG A 40 -2.21 2.45 2.05
CA ARG A 40 -2.72 2.74 3.39
C ARG A 40 -2.09 1.84 4.45
N GLU A 41 -1.90 0.56 4.14
CA GLU A 41 -1.24 -0.39 5.04
C GLU A 41 0.22 -0.01 5.28
N GLU A 42 0.98 0.25 4.20
CA GLU A 42 2.36 0.71 4.25
C GLU A 42 2.51 2.00 5.06
N ASN A 43 1.65 2.99 4.82
CA ASN A 43 1.68 4.24 5.59
C ASN A 43 1.37 4.01 7.08
N ALA A 44 0.44 3.12 7.40
CA ALA A 44 0.11 2.79 8.80
C ALA A 44 1.28 2.08 9.50
N ASP A 45 1.98 1.19 8.80
CA ASP A 45 3.20 0.54 9.29
C ASP A 45 4.32 1.55 9.51
N GLN A 46 4.55 2.46 8.57
CA GLN A 46 5.54 3.53 8.71
C GLN A 46 5.26 4.40 9.94
N LEU A 47 4.00 4.82 10.14
CA LEU A 47 3.61 5.60 11.31
C LEU A 47 3.85 4.85 12.63
N ARG A 48 3.57 3.54 12.66
CA ARG A 48 3.89 2.70 13.83
C ARG A 48 5.39 2.62 14.08
N GLY A 49 6.19 2.42 13.04
CA GLY A 49 7.65 2.40 13.11
C GLY A 49 8.21 3.70 13.69
N MET A 50 7.77 4.85 13.15
CA MET A 50 8.17 6.17 13.63
C MET A 50 7.80 6.40 15.10
N CYS A 51 6.61 5.96 15.54
CA CYS A 51 6.21 6.05 16.94
C CYS A 51 7.15 5.23 17.86
N SER A 52 7.54 4.04 17.44
CA SER A 52 8.50 3.21 18.18
C SER A 52 9.88 3.87 18.26
N GLU A 53 10.37 4.43 17.15
CA GLU A 53 11.63 5.18 17.12
C GLU A 53 11.61 6.40 18.05
N ILE A 54 10.52 7.19 18.02
CA ILE A 54 10.33 8.33 18.93
C ILE A 54 10.37 7.88 20.39
N ASN A 55 9.75 6.74 20.72
CA ASN A 55 9.76 6.23 22.08
C ASN A 55 11.15 5.74 22.51
N ASN A 56 11.92 5.14 21.60
CA ASN A 56 13.31 4.78 21.84
C ASN A 56 14.17 6.02 22.10
N LEU A 57 14.08 7.05 21.26
CA LEU A 57 14.78 8.33 21.45
C LEU A 57 14.43 8.97 22.80
N LYS A 58 13.15 8.98 23.18
CA LYS A 58 12.72 9.48 24.50
C LYS A 58 13.36 8.70 25.67
N LYS A 59 13.52 7.39 25.51
CA LYS A 59 14.15 6.52 26.50
C LYS A 59 15.65 6.85 26.61
N GLU A 60 16.35 6.90 25.48
CA GLU A 60 17.78 7.26 25.43
C GLU A 60 18.05 8.64 26.05
N LEU A 61 17.23 9.65 25.74
CA LEU A 61 17.34 10.97 26.34
C LEU A 61 17.13 10.96 27.86
N ARG A 62 16.22 10.12 28.35
CA ARG A 62 16.00 9.95 29.79
C ARG A 62 17.21 9.29 30.45
N GLU A 63 17.78 8.27 29.82
CA GLU A 63 19.01 7.61 30.30
C GLU A 63 20.17 8.60 30.36
N ILE A 64 20.39 9.39 29.30
CA ILE A 64 21.42 10.46 29.28
C ILE A 64 21.18 11.45 30.42
N LYS A 65 19.94 11.93 30.60
CA LYS A 65 19.58 12.84 31.68
C LYS A 65 19.89 12.25 33.06
N ASP A 66 19.60 10.97 33.28
CA ASP A 66 19.85 10.30 34.55
C ASP A 66 21.34 10.07 34.80
N LEU A 67 22.14 9.80 33.75
CA LEU A 67 23.60 9.76 33.84
C LEU A 67 24.18 11.12 34.24
N ILE A 68 23.74 12.21 33.60
CA ILE A 68 24.19 13.57 33.94
C ILE A 68 23.88 13.91 35.40
N LYS A 69 22.68 13.58 35.89
CA LYS A 69 22.30 13.80 37.29
C LYS A 69 23.19 13.06 38.29
N LYS A 70 23.72 11.89 37.93
CA LYS A 70 24.63 11.11 38.78
C LYS A 70 26.02 11.74 38.87
N VAL A 71 26.45 12.47 37.84
CA VAL A 71 27.76 13.14 37.79
C VAL A 71 27.75 14.51 38.48
N ILE A 72 26.59 15.19 38.48
CA ILE A 72 26.43 16.52 39.11
C ILE A 72 26.14 16.40 40.63
N LYS A 73 25.92 15.19 41.14
CA LYS A 73 25.84 14.90 42.59
C LYS A 73 27.23 14.64 43.16
#